data_AF-A0A132GYV9-F1
#
_entry.id   AF-A0A132GYV9-F1
#
_cell.length_a   1.000
_cell.length_b   1.000
_cell.length_c   1.000
_cell.angle_alpha   90.00
_cell.angle_beta   90.00
_cell.angle_gamma   90.00
#
_symmetry.space_group_name_H-M   'P 1'
#
loop_
_entity.id
_entity.type
_entity.pdbx_description
1 polymer ?
#
loop_
_entity_poly.entity_id
_entity_poly.type
_entity_poly.pdbx_seq_one_letter_code
_entity_poly.pdbx_strand_id
1 'polypeptide(L)'
;MKRITVLLAILLAAQIGFAQEEVAIEQNINQRINKLEINSGWDVHLIHHEADSGYRVAIITEDDLAARAYNVQLCNVKDSTLTILENTQLPQGTVVEIEGPMTFGQINLLNRATVEADYVVASAASVPEDWTNLNLGRYSNFHVRHYHIPNPENSPGMKIWDHAQLTIDTLSGEGDAVVNVYADANFQYGSNTLRGKITLYDYEATNNYPYWQKERREIKTKEVDGKLVTTNQRKIWSQSISLDGGIGIRKGDTPKDPNSPLLQNSTLSIKLGMSTYFKLSNHWGLSTGILWNHNIKTLSHHVKYEDNELVVIDGQGIFQRNRLLNHYLGVPVTLNYYLGKRQTESFSLDFYCARLLGERLSTSIDPTQSTGIAWTGESINNIFNPWKLEVGLSFNTQHLGFIHGIRVFTNLLPEYKPGVTTDKFRSVGVEIKL
;
A
#
# COMPACT_ATOMS: atom_id res chain seq x y z
N MET A 1 38.87 -58.09 -35.70
CA MET A 1 37.56 -57.58 -36.14
C MET A 1 36.39 -58.11 -35.30
N LYS A 2 36.20 -59.43 -35.13
CA LYS A 2 35.03 -60.00 -34.40
C LYS A 2 34.78 -59.45 -32.96
N ARG A 3 35.82 -59.06 -32.20
CA ARG A 3 35.68 -58.51 -30.83
C ARG A 3 35.23 -57.04 -30.79
N ILE A 4 35.54 -56.27 -31.84
CA ILE A 4 35.12 -54.86 -31.95
C ILE A 4 33.64 -54.78 -32.34
N THR A 5 33.18 -55.71 -33.19
CA THR A 5 31.77 -55.79 -33.61
C THR A 5 30.84 -56.16 -32.45
N VAL A 6 31.28 -57.04 -31.53
CA VAL A 6 30.51 -57.39 -30.33
C VAL A 6 30.45 -56.23 -29.33
N LEU A 7 31.55 -55.48 -29.14
CA LEU A 7 31.55 -54.28 -28.30
C LEU A 7 30.67 -53.17 -28.88
N LEU A 8 30.68 -52.97 -30.21
CA LEU A 8 29.78 -52.02 -30.87
C LEU A 8 28.31 -52.44 -30.75
N ALA A 9 28.00 -53.74 -30.84
CA ALA A 9 26.63 -54.25 -30.69
C ALA A 9 26.13 -54.13 -29.24
N ILE A 10 26.99 -54.31 -28.24
CA ILE A 10 26.64 -54.08 -26.82
C ILE A 10 26.47 -52.58 -26.55
N LEU A 11 27.29 -51.71 -27.13
CA LEU A 11 27.12 -50.25 -27.03
C LEU A 11 25.84 -49.78 -27.73
N LEU A 12 25.52 -50.31 -28.91
CA LEU A 12 24.25 -50.03 -29.60
C LEU A 12 23.05 -50.60 -28.82
N ALA A 13 23.14 -51.80 -28.25
CA ALA A 13 22.09 -52.37 -27.41
C ALA A 13 21.93 -51.63 -26.07
N ALA A 14 23.02 -51.10 -25.50
CA ALA A 14 22.98 -50.24 -24.31
C ALA A 14 22.43 -48.84 -24.60
N GLN A 15 22.56 -48.35 -25.84
CA GLN A 15 21.91 -47.10 -26.29
C GLN A 15 20.43 -47.28 -26.63
N ILE A 16 20.01 -48.47 -27.04
CA ILE A 16 18.58 -48.80 -27.26
C ILE A 16 17.83 -49.03 -25.91
N GLY A 17 18.55 -49.13 -24.79
CA GLY A 17 17.98 -49.26 -23.44
C GLY A 17 17.45 -47.96 -22.82
N PHE A 18 17.50 -46.83 -23.52
CA PHE A 18 16.93 -45.54 -23.09
C PHE A 18 15.80 -45.10 -24.02
N ALA A 19 14.86 -45.99 -24.31
CA ALA A 19 13.52 -45.54 -24.66
C ALA A 19 12.79 -45.33 -23.32
N GLN A 20 12.75 -44.08 -22.83
CA GLN A 20 11.87 -43.72 -21.72
C GLN A 20 10.44 -44.06 -22.16
N GLU A 21 9.82 -45.02 -21.49
CA GLU A 21 8.42 -45.34 -21.68
C GLU A 21 7.61 -44.27 -20.92
N GLU A 22 7.19 -43.24 -21.64
CA GLU A 22 6.30 -42.20 -21.12
C GLU A 22 5.00 -42.86 -20.66
N VAL A 23 4.69 -42.76 -19.37
CA VAL A 23 3.45 -43.32 -18.82
C VAL A 23 2.35 -42.27 -18.99
N ALA A 24 1.54 -42.45 -20.02
CA ALA A 24 0.35 -41.62 -20.27
C ALA A 24 -0.84 -42.13 -19.45
N ILE A 25 -1.46 -41.26 -18.66
CA ILE A 25 -2.72 -41.54 -17.94
C ILE A 25 -3.80 -40.64 -18.50
N GLU A 26 -4.83 -41.25 -19.11
CA GLU A 26 -5.98 -40.52 -19.65
C GLU A 26 -7.12 -40.47 -18.61
N GLN A 27 -7.64 -39.27 -18.35
CA GLN A 27 -8.83 -39.06 -17.52
C GLN A 27 -9.92 -38.32 -18.31
N ASN A 28 -11.01 -39.03 -18.60
CA ASN A 28 -12.14 -38.50 -19.36
C ASN A 28 -13.20 -37.86 -18.46
N ILE A 29 -13.51 -36.59 -18.72
CA ILE A 29 -14.53 -35.80 -18.04
C ILE A 29 -15.73 -35.60 -18.96
N ASN A 30 -16.88 -36.18 -18.59
CA ASN A 30 -18.11 -36.13 -19.39
C ASN A 30 -19.01 -34.90 -19.09
N GLN A 31 -18.51 -33.91 -18.37
CA GLN A 31 -19.25 -32.69 -18.02
C GLN A 31 -18.53 -31.44 -18.51
N ARG A 32 -19.29 -30.39 -18.83
CA ARG A 32 -18.73 -29.12 -19.29
C ARG A 32 -17.98 -28.43 -18.17
N ILE A 33 -16.75 -27.99 -18.46
CA ILE A 33 -15.90 -27.26 -17.52
C ILE A 33 -15.79 -25.80 -17.96
N ASN A 34 -15.98 -24.88 -17.01
CA ASN A 34 -15.88 -23.43 -17.22
C ASN A 34 -14.83 -22.75 -16.35
N LYS A 35 -14.34 -23.42 -15.32
CA LYS A 35 -13.36 -22.88 -14.38
C LYS A 35 -12.26 -23.89 -14.11
N LEU A 36 -11.01 -23.45 -14.17
CA LEU A 36 -9.83 -24.22 -13.79
C LEU A 36 -9.26 -23.66 -12.49
N GLU A 37 -9.02 -24.52 -11.51
CA GLU A 37 -8.27 -24.19 -10.31
C GLU A 37 -7.09 -25.15 -10.17
N ILE A 38 -5.88 -24.59 -10.14
CA ILE A 38 -4.66 -25.37 -9.88
C ILE A 38 -4.15 -24.92 -8.52
N ASN A 39 -4.14 -25.86 -7.58
CA ASN A 39 -3.71 -25.62 -6.21
C ASN A 39 -2.58 -26.60 -5.85
N SER A 40 -1.57 -26.65 -6.70
CA SER A 40 -0.45 -27.57 -6.63
C SER A 40 0.81 -26.90 -7.16
N GLY A 41 1.98 -27.35 -6.72
CA GLY A 41 3.27 -26.97 -7.31
C GLY A 41 3.60 -27.74 -8.60
N TRP A 42 2.58 -28.15 -9.36
CA TRP A 42 2.79 -28.93 -10.59
C TRP A 42 2.96 -28.04 -11.81
N ASP A 43 3.70 -28.56 -12.79
CA ASP A 43 3.81 -28.01 -14.13
C ASP A 43 2.64 -28.54 -14.97
N VAL A 44 1.78 -27.62 -15.42
CA VAL A 44 0.56 -27.95 -16.15
C VAL A 44 0.59 -27.30 -17.53
N HIS A 45 0.35 -28.09 -18.57
CA HIS A 45 0.27 -27.65 -19.95
C HIS A 45 -1.20 -27.61 -20.40
N LEU A 46 -1.65 -26.45 -20.86
CA LEU A 46 -2.97 -26.25 -21.45
C LEU A 46 -2.85 -26.30 -22.97
N ILE A 47 -3.34 -27.39 -23.56
CA ILE A 47 -3.27 -27.62 -25.00
C ILE A 47 -4.64 -27.25 -25.61
N HIS A 48 -4.65 -26.26 -26.50
CA HIS A 48 -5.87 -25.81 -27.15
C HIS A 48 -6.22 -26.68 -28.37
N HIS A 49 -7.46 -27.15 -28.45
CA HIS A 49 -7.96 -27.89 -29.61
C HIS A 49 -8.77 -26.99 -30.54
N GLU A 50 -8.18 -26.62 -31.68
CA GLU A 50 -8.78 -25.72 -32.67
C GLU A 50 -10.13 -26.24 -33.23
N ALA A 51 -10.30 -27.56 -33.32
CA ALA A 51 -11.51 -28.17 -33.91
C ALA A 51 -12.78 -27.97 -33.07
N ASP A 52 -12.66 -27.97 -31.73
CA ASP A 52 -13.80 -27.99 -30.81
C ASP A 52 -13.83 -26.80 -29.82
N SER A 53 -12.89 -25.84 -29.97
CA SER A 53 -12.70 -24.72 -29.03
C SER A 53 -12.47 -25.17 -27.58
N GLY A 54 -11.99 -26.40 -27.38
CA GLY A 54 -11.76 -27.04 -26.09
C GLY A 54 -10.31 -26.94 -25.62
N TYR A 55 -10.08 -27.33 -24.37
CA TYR A 55 -8.73 -27.51 -23.81
C TYR A 55 -8.52 -28.95 -23.35
N ARG A 56 -7.30 -29.45 -23.54
CA ARG A 56 -6.76 -30.60 -22.81
C ARG A 56 -5.79 -30.09 -21.75
N VAL A 57 -5.83 -30.72 -20.58
CA VAL A 57 -4.92 -30.39 -19.47
C VAL A 57 -3.92 -31.53 -19.35
N ALA A 58 -2.66 -31.27 -19.66
CA ALA A 58 -1.55 -32.19 -19.45
C ALA A 58 -0.81 -31.79 -18.17
N ILE A 59 -0.56 -32.73 -17.25
CA ILE A 59 0.25 -32.50 -16.05
C ILE A 59 1.57 -33.24 -16.26
N ILE A 60 2.69 -32.52 -16.17
CA ILE A 60 4.03 -33.08 -16.36
C ILE A 60 4.72 -33.13 -15.00
N THR A 61 5.20 -34.29 -14.59
CA THR A 61 6.08 -34.43 -13.42
C THR A 61 7.53 -34.53 -13.87
N GLU A 62 8.48 -33.86 -13.20
CA GLU A 62 9.93 -33.95 -13.49
C GLU A 62 10.45 -35.41 -13.35
N ASP A 63 11.55 -35.83 -14.00
CA ASP A 63 12.00 -37.25 -14.27
C ASP A 63 12.36 -38.19 -13.08
N ASP A 64 11.86 -39.45 -13.13
CA ASP A 64 12.51 -40.79 -12.96
C ASP A 64 11.57 -41.91 -12.37
N LEU A 65 11.68 -43.09 -13.02
CA LEU A 65 11.16 -44.45 -12.82
C LEU A 65 9.74 -44.72 -12.26
N ALA A 66 8.97 -45.41 -13.12
CA ALA A 66 7.62 -45.91 -12.90
C ALA A 66 7.49 -47.00 -11.82
N ALA A 67 6.52 -46.84 -10.91
CA ALA A 67 5.53 -47.88 -10.59
C ALA A 67 4.41 -47.33 -9.68
N ARG A 68 3.17 -47.68 -10.05
CA ARG A 68 1.88 -47.46 -9.33
C ARG A 68 1.22 -46.09 -9.53
N ALA A 69 0.70 -45.86 -10.72
CA ALA A 69 -0.31 -44.83 -10.96
C ALA A 69 -1.58 -45.45 -11.54
N TYR A 70 -2.25 -46.32 -10.78
CA TYR A 70 -3.58 -46.79 -11.14
C TYR A 70 -4.51 -46.60 -9.94
N ASN A 71 -5.58 -45.82 -10.17
CA ASN A 71 -6.60 -45.34 -9.21
C ASN A 71 -6.18 -44.22 -8.26
N VAL A 72 -5.63 -43.12 -8.78
CA VAL A 72 -5.50 -41.88 -7.97
C VAL A 72 -6.32 -40.75 -8.56
N GLN A 73 -7.11 -40.10 -7.71
CA GLN A 73 -7.90 -38.94 -8.07
C GLN A 73 -6.98 -37.73 -8.15
N LEU A 74 -6.66 -37.28 -9.36
CA LEU A 74 -5.75 -36.15 -9.64
C LEU A 74 -6.50 -34.84 -9.85
N CYS A 75 -7.79 -34.95 -10.13
CA CYS A 75 -8.68 -33.83 -10.25
C CYS A 75 -9.99 -34.07 -9.50
N ASN A 76 -10.56 -32.98 -9.00
CA ASN A 76 -11.93 -32.95 -8.54
C ASN A 76 -12.75 -32.11 -9.52
N VAL A 77 -13.97 -32.54 -9.81
CA VAL A 77 -14.90 -31.73 -10.59
C VAL A 77 -16.14 -31.45 -9.77
N LYS A 78 -16.41 -30.17 -9.57
CA LYS A 78 -17.58 -29.70 -8.83
C LYS A 78 -18.11 -28.43 -9.48
N ASP A 79 -19.41 -28.35 -9.74
CA ASP A 79 -20.08 -27.14 -10.23
C ASP A 79 -19.39 -26.51 -11.47
N SER A 80 -19.04 -27.33 -12.48
CA SER A 80 -18.26 -26.93 -13.69
C SER A 80 -16.83 -26.44 -13.43
N THR A 81 -16.33 -26.56 -12.19
CA THR A 81 -14.94 -26.26 -11.82
C THR A 81 -14.12 -27.54 -11.83
N LEU A 82 -13.04 -27.54 -12.59
CA LEU A 82 -11.98 -28.55 -12.53
C LEU A 82 -10.90 -28.07 -11.57
N THR A 83 -10.71 -28.79 -10.46
CA THR A 83 -9.62 -28.53 -9.52
C THR A 83 -8.54 -29.58 -9.69
N ILE A 84 -7.34 -29.18 -10.07
CA ILE A 84 -6.16 -30.05 -10.08
C ILE A 84 -5.62 -30.12 -8.65
N LEU A 85 -5.54 -31.33 -8.12
CA LEU A 85 -5.09 -31.59 -6.75
C LEU A 85 -3.64 -32.00 -6.76
N GLU A 86 -2.83 -31.47 -5.84
CA GLU A 86 -1.47 -31.95 -5.64
C GLU A 86 -1.48 -33.41 -5.21
N ASN A 87 -0.69 -34.23 -5.90
CA ASN A 87 -0.48 -35.62 -5.54
C ASN A 87 1.02 -35.96 -5.56
N THR A 88 1.62 -36.02 -4.38
CA THR A 88 3.03 -36.34 -4.18
C THR A 88 3.38 -37.81 -4.47
N GLN A 89 2.40 -38.63 -4.81
CA GLN A 89 2.56 -40.07 -5.08
C GLN A 89 2.66 -40.40 -6.58
N LEU A 90 2.49 -39.43 -7.48
CA LEU A 90 2.72 -39.67 -8.91
C LEU A 90 4.20 -39.91 -9.17
N PRO A 91 4.57 -40.95 -9.96
CA PRO A 91 5.92 -41.09 -10.43
C PRO A 91 6.37 -39.85 -11.20
N GLN A 92 7.63 -39.54 -11.04
CA GLN A 92 8.34 -38.50 -11.75
C GLN A 92 8.47 -38.89 -13.25
N GLY A 93 8.20 -37.98 -14.19
CA GLY A 93 8.10 -38.25 -15.65
C GLY A 93 6.72 -38.73 -16.16
N THR A 94 5.67 -38.64 -15.35
CA THR A 94 4.29 -39.00 -15.75
C THR A 94 3.62 -37.84 -16.47
N VAL A 95 3.01 -38.13 -17.63
CA VAL A 95 2.12 -37.18 -18.30
C VAL A 95 0.68 -37.62 -18.09
N VAL A 96 -0.11 -36.75 -17.46
CA VAL A 96 -1.53 -37.01 -17.22
C VAL A 96 -2.34 -36.11 -18.12
N GLU A 97 -3.06 -36.70 -19.08
CA GLU A 97 -3.95 -35.98 -19.98
C GLU A 97 -5.38 -36.05 -19.46
N ILE A 98 -5.96 -34.90 -19.16
CA ILE A 98 -7.36 -34.76 -18.78
C ILE A 98 -8.12 -34.23 -19.99
N GLU A 99 -9.01 -35.05 -20.53
CA GLU A 99 -9.82 -34.75 -21.70
C GLU A 99 -11.28 -34.51 -21.33
N GLY A 100 -11.94 -33.59 -22.03
CA GLY A 100 -13.36 -33.29 -21.83
C GLY A 100 -13.77 -31.97 -22.50
N PRO A 101 -15.07 -31.63 -22.50
CA PRO A 101 -15.55 -30.36 -23.06
C PRO A 101 -15.20 -29.19 -22.12
N MET A 102 -13.97 -28.68 -22.24
CA MET A 102 -13.43 -27.61 -21.38
C MET A 102 -13.36 -26.28 -22.12
N THR A 103 -14.06 -25.27 -21.59
CA THR A 103 -13.98 -23.88 -22.07
C THR A 103 -13.74 -22.98 -20.87
N PHE A 104 -12.48 -22.70 -20.53
CA PHE A 104 -12.15 -21.96 -19.30
C PHE A 104 -12.50 -20.47 -19.42
N GLY A 105 -13.60 -20.06 -18.78
CA GLY A 105 -13.93 -18.65 -18.55
C GLY A 105 -13.15 -18.05 -17.37
N GLN A 106 -12.66 -18.90 -16.45
CA GLN A 106 -11.83 -18.50 -15.33
C GLN A 106 -10.70 -19.52 -15.08
N ILE A 107 -9.49 -19.03 -14.83
CA ILE A 107 -8.30 -19.82 -14.45
C ILE A 107 -7.74 -19.22 -13.15
N ASN A 108 -7.63 -20.03 -12.10
CA ASN A 108 -7.02 -19.66 -10.82
C ASN A 108 -5.79 -20.54 -10.57
N LEU A 109 -4.63 -19.92 -10.43
CA LEU A 109 -3.36 -20.59 -10.15
C LEU A 109 -2.90 -20.21 -8.75
N LEU A 110 -2.92 -21.15 -7.82
CA LEU A 110 -2.56 -20.95 -6.42
C LEU A 110 -1.32 -21.78 -6.07
N ASN A 111 -0.60 -21.37 -5.03
CA ASN A 111 0.45 -22.16 -4.39
C ASN A 111 1.57 -22.65 -5.33
N ARG A 112 2.32 -21.72 -5.96
CA ARG A 112 3.50 -22.05 -6.79
C ARG A 112 3.20 -22.87 -8.05
N ALA A 113 1.95 -22.87 -8.51
CA ALA A 113 1.58 -23.53 -9.75
C ALA A 113 2.32 -22.91 -10.95
N THR A 114 2.89 -23.76 -11.81
CA THR A 114 3.45 -23.34 -13.09
C THR A 114 2.54 -23.85 -14.19
N VAL A 115 2.14 -22.97 -15.10
CA VAL A 115 1.31 -23.33 -16.23
C VAL A 115 1.92 -22.80 -17.52
N GLU A 116 1.91 -23.64 -18.55
CA GLU A 116 2.20 -23.24 -19.93
C GLU A 116 0.95 -23.43 -20.79
N ALA A 117 0.66 -22.49 -21.68
CA ALA A 117 -0.44 -22.60 -22.63
C ALA A 117 -0.02 -22.10 -24.01
N ASP A 118 -0.37 -22.87 -25.04
CA ASP A 118 -0.14 -22.44 -26.42
C ASP A 118 -1.08 -21.30 -26.82
N TYR A 119 -2.34 -21.41 -26.43
CA TYR A 119 -3.37 -20.47 -26.84
C TYR A 119 -4.44 -20.35 -25.76
N VAL A 120 -4.80 -19.12 -25.39
CA VAL A 120 -5.88 -18.84 -24.45
C VAL A 120 -6.84 -17.82 -25.05
N VAL A 121 -8.12 -18.16 -25.13
CA VAL A 121 -9.20 -17.23 -25.50
C VAL A 121 -9.84 -16.67 -24.25
N ALA A 122 -9.84 -15.34 -24.11
CA ALA A 122 -10.59 -14.67 -23.08
C ALA A 122 -12.10 -14.75 -23.37
N SER A 123 -12.83 -15.55 -22.60
CA SER A 123 -14.29 -15.67 -22.70
C SER A 123 -14.98 -15.09 -21.46
N ALA A 124 -15.22 -13.78 -21.43
CA ALA A 124 -16.15 -13.20 -20.46
C ALA A 124 -16.90 -12.01 -21.05
N ALA A 125 -18.23 -12.01 -20.90
CA ALA A 125 -19.06 -10.81 -21.08
C ALA A 125 -18.60 -9.71 -20.12
N SER A 126 -18.69 -8.42 -20.47
CA SER A 126 -18.33 -7.27 -19.61
C SER A 126 -18.63 -7.50 -18.11
N VAL A 127 -17.59 -7.54 -17.25
CA VAL A 127 -17.76 -7.86 -15.81
C VAL A 127 -17.20 -6.73 -14.93
N PRO A 128 -17.77 -6.48 -13.72
CA PRO A 128 -17.22 -5.53 -12.73
C PRO A 128 -15.75 -5.79 -12.34
N GLU A 129 -15.07 -4.78 -11.79
CA GLU A 129 -13.63 -4.78 -11.40
C GLU A 129 -13.18 -5.97 -10.53
N ASP A 130 -14.10 -6.67 -9.85
CA ASP A 130 -13.81 -7.77 -8.93
C ASP A 130 -13.76 -9.16 -9.58
N TRP A 131 -14.23 -9.31 -10.84
CA TRP A 131 -14.18 -10.60 -11.54
C TRP A 131 -12.86 -10.76 -12.28
N THR A 132 -12.14 -11.81 -11.89
CA THR A 132 -10.82 -12.13 -12.39
C THR A 132 -10.92 -13.39 -13.25
N ASN A 133 -10.73 -13.25 -14.55
CA ASN A 133 -10.62 -14.37 -15.50
C ASN A 133 -9.32 -15.14 -15.30
N LEU A 134 -8.27 -14.46 -14.82
CA LEU A 134 -6.98 -15.06 -14.57
C LEU A 134 -6.42 -14.56 -13.24
N ASN A 135 -6.39 -15.41 -12.24
CA ASN A 135 -5.89 -15.09 -10.91
C ASN A 135 -4.63 -15.89 -10.61
N LEU A 136 -3.48 -15.22 -10.52
CA LEU A 136 -2.22 -15.83 -10.10
C LEU A 136 -1.95 -15.47 -8.64
N GLY A 137 -2.02 -16.47 -7.77
CA GLY A 137 -1.60 -16.41 -6.39
C GLY A 137 -0.09 -16.55 -6.22
N ARG A 138 0.36 -16.54 -4.98
CA ARG A 138 1.76 -16.44 -4.57
C ARG A 138 2.71 -17.41 -5.30
N TYR A 139 3.80 -16.87 -5.85
CA TYR A 139 4.87 -17.58 -6.58
C TYR A 139 4.39 -18.42 -7.78
N SER A 140 3.16 -18.26 -8.28
CA SER A 140 2.69 -18.98 -9.45
C SER A 140 3.27 -18.40 -10.73
N ASN A 141 3.53 -19.25 -11.72
CA ASN A 141 3.99 -18.86 -13.05
C ASN A 141 2.94 -19.24 -14.08
N PHE A 142 2.61 -18.33 -14.99
CA PHE A 142 1.81 -18.66 -16.16
C PHE A 142 2.47 -18.08 -17.40
N HIS A 143 2.82 -18.95 -18.33
CA HIS A 143 3.29 -18.58 -19.65
C HIS A 143 2.23 -18.92 -20.68
N VAL A 144 1.87 -17.94 -21.52
CA VAL A 144 0.93 -18.11 -22.61
C VAL A 144 1.58 -17.63 -23.89
N ARG A 145 1.69 -18.50 -24.91
CA ARG A 145 2.25 -18.09 -26.21
C ARG A 145 1.33 -17.09 -26.91
N HIS A 146 0.02 -17.35 -26.89
CA HIS A 146 -0.95 -16.45 -27.51
C HIS A 146 -2.21 -16.26 -26.66
N TYR A 147 -2.48 -15.01 -26.25
CA TYR A 147 -3.67 -14.64 -25.50
C TYR A 147 -4.58 -13.76 -26.37
N HIS A 148 -5.79 -14.24 -26.66
CA HIS A 148 -6.73 -13.61 -27.58
C HIS A 148 -7.97 -13.06 -26.89
N ILE A 149 -8.30 -11.79 -27.14
CA ILE A 149 -9.46 -11.08 -26.57
C ILE A 149 -10.46 -10.74 -27.69
N PRO A 150 -11.48 -11.59 -27.92
CA PRO A 150 -12.21 -11.62 -29.20
C PRO A 150 -13.21 -10.47 -29.41
N ASN A 151 -13.73 -9.83 -28.35
CA ASN A 151 -14.84 -8.87 -28.46
C ASN A 151 -14.53 -7.54 -27.75
N PRO A 152 -14.77 -6.37 -28.37
CA PRO A 152 -14.69 -5.04 -27.73
C PRO A 152 -15.52 -4.88 -26.44
N GLU A 153 -16.61 -5.64 -26.28
CA GLU A 153 -17.45 -5.62 -25.07
C GLU A 153 -16.89 -6.51 -23.95
N ASN A 154 -15.88 -7.34 -24.25
CA ASN A 154 -15.23 -8.19 -23.26
C ASN A 154 -13.99 -7.47 -22.72
N SER A 155 -13.93 -7.33 -21.40
CA SER A 155 -12.77 -6.76 -20.69
C SER A 155 -12.27 -7.76 -19.65
N PRO A 156 -11.52 -8.81 -20.03
CA PRO A 156 -10.96 -9.75 -19.08
C PRO A 156 -10.17 -9.04 -17.98
N GLY A 157 -10.47 -9.41 -16.73
CA GLY A 157 -9.72 -9.02 -15.55
C GLY A 157 -8.61 -10.03 -15.25
N MET A 158 -7.37 -9.56 -15.15
CA MET A 158 -6.22 -10.35 -14.69
C MET A 158 -5.75 -9.81 -13.34
N LYS A 159 -5.42 -10.72 -12.43
CA LYS A 159 -4.93 -10.40 -11.10
C LYS A 159 -3.70 -11.22 -10.78
N ILE A 160 -2.61 -10.55 -10.42
CA ILE A 160 -1.30 -11.16 -10.23
C ILE A 160 -0.77 -10.73 -8.88
N TRP A 161 -0.50 -11.69 -7.99
CA TRP A 161 -0.16 -11.44 -6.60
C TRP A 161 1.20 -12.02 -6.21
N ASP A 162 1.87 -11.34 -5.28
CA ASP A 162 2.84 -11.95 -4.36
C ASP A 162 3.92 -12.80 -5.06
N HIS A 163 4.77 -12.11 -5.84
CA HIS A 163 5.86 -12.68 -6.64
C HIS A 163 5.44 -13.62 -7.79
N ALA A 164 4.15 -13.68 -8.15
CA ALA A 164 3.73 -14.43 -9.32
C ALA A 164 4.17 -13.77 -10.63
N GLN A 165 4.36 -14.58 -11.68
CA GLN A 165 4.76 -14.13 -13.00
C GLN A 165 3.73 -14.54 -14.06
N LEU A 166 3.21 -13.56 -14.80
CA LEU A 166 2.45 -13.78 -16.02
C LEU A 166 3.27 -13.31 -17.23
N THR A 167 3.54 -14.21 -18.16
CA THR A 167 4.24 -13.93 -19.41
C THR A 167 3.33 -14.26 -20.59
N ILE A 168 3.14 -13.31 -21.50
CA ILE A 168 2.33 -13.48 -22.70
C ILE A 168 3.16 -13.15 -23.94
N ASP A 169 3.47 -14.11 -24.83
CA ASP A 169 4.31 -13.78 -25.99
C ASP A 169 3.56 -12.86 -26.98
N THR A 170 2.28 -13.14 -27.23
CA THR A 170 1.42 -12.34 -28.11
C THR A 170 0.06 -12.06 -27.47
N LEU A 171 -0.25 -10.77 -27.26
CA LEU A 171 -1.60 -10.31 -26.91
C LEU A 171 -2.32 -9.81 -28.16
N SER A 172 -3.54 -10.29 -28.43
CA SER A 172 -4.27 -9.99 -29.68
C SER A 172 -5.78 -9.84 -29.49
N GLY A 173 -6.45 -9.31 -30.52
CA GLY A 173 -7.91 -9.24 -30.59
C GLY A 173 -8.44 -7.81 -30.64
N GLU A 174 -9.72 -7.63 -30.31
CA GLU A 174 -10.42 -6.35 -30.40
C GLU A 174 -10.94 -5.84 -29.04
N GLY A 175 -10.87 -6.66 -27.99
CA GLY A 175 -11.30 -6.32 -26.64
C GLY A 175 -10.33 -5.46 -25.83
N ASP A 176 -10.82 -4.97 -24.70
CA ASP A 176 -9.99 -4.30 -23.68
C ASP A 176 -9.45 -5.32 -22.67
N ALA A 177 -8.41 -4.97 -21.91
CA ALA A 177 -7.89 -5.80 -20.83
C ALA A 177 -7.60 -4.96 -19.59
N VAL A 178 -7.91 -5.49 -18.40
CA VAL A 178 -7.53 -4.88 -17.13
C VAL A 178 -6.61 -5.83 -16.38
N VAL A 179 -5.41 -5.37 -16.05
CA VAL A 179 -4.39 -6.14 -15.34
C VAL A 179 -4.08 -5.44 -14.02
N ASN A 180 -4.24 -6.15 -12.90
CA ASN A 180 -3.87 -5.67 -11.58
C ASN A 180 -2.67 -6.47 -11.06
N VAL A 181 -1.56 -5.79 -10.80
CA VAL A 181 -0.31 -6.37 -10.32
C VAL A 181 -0.05 -5.87 -8.91
N TYR A 182 0.14 -6.79 -7.97
CA TYR A 182 0.30 -6.47 -6.55
C TYR A 182 1.66 -6.94 -6.02
N ALA A 183 2.23 -6.16 -5.09
CA ALA A 183 3.50 -6.44 -4.44
C ALA A 183 4.63 -6.61 -5.50
N ASP A 184 5.43 -7.66 -5.40
CA ASP A 184 6.56 -7.94 -6.29
C ASP A 184 6.19 -8.86 -7.48
N ALA A 185 4.90 -8.94 -7.83
CA ALA A 185 4.43 -9.70 -8.99
C ALA A 185 4.86 -9.05 -10.32
N ASN A 186 4.89 -9.85 -11.40
CA ASN A 186 5.33 -9.39 -12.71
C ASN A 186 4.34 -9.72 -13.82
N PHE A 187 4.13 -8.75 -14.71
CA PHE A 187 3.39 -8.90 -15.96
C PHE A 187 4.29 -8.53 -17.14
N GLN A 188 4.52 -9.48 -18.03
CA GLN A 188 5.33 -9.29 -19.23
C GLN A 188 4.54 -9.69 -20.47
N TYR A 189 4.70 -8.93 -21.54
CA TYR A 189 4.21 -9.33 -22.85
C TYR A 189 5.22 -9.02 -23.96
N GLY A 190 5.36 -9.93 -24.94
CA GLY A 190 6.32 -9.81 -26.04
C GLY A 190 5.85 -8.86 -27.14
N SER A 191 4.67 -9.13 -27.69
CA SER A 191 4.04 -8.31 -28.73
C SER A 191 2.57 -7.99 -28.40
N ASN A 192 2.11 -6.83 -28.87
CA ASN A 192 0.74 -6.38 -28.65
C ASN A 192 0.08 -5.99 -29.99
N THR A 193 -0.87 -6.81 -30.42
CA THR A 193 -1.70 -6.63 -31.63
C THR A 193 -3.16 -6.36 -31.29
N LEU A 194 -3.47 -6.11 -30.01
CA LEU A 194 -4.80 -5.79 -29.53
C LEU A 194 -5.26 -4.44 -30.09
N ARG A 195 -6.40 -4.37 -30.79
CA ARG A 195 -7.00 -3.11 -31.27
C ARG A 195 -7.71 -2.32 -30.15
N GLY A 196 -7.96 -2.97 -29.02
CA GLY A 196 -8.47 -2.34 -27.81
C GLY A 196 -7.38 -1.74 -26.93
N LYS A 197 -7.64 -1.69 -25.63
CA LYS A 197 -6.82 -1.02 -24.63
C LYS A 197 -6.44 -1.96 -23.49
N ILE A 198 -5.18 -1.90 -23.07
CA ILE A 198 -4.70 -2.52 -21.82
C ILE A 198 -4.63 -1.44 -20.74
N THR A 199 -5.30 -1.68 -19.62
CA THR A 199 -5.16 -0.88 -18.39
C THR A 199 -4.42 -1.71 -17.35
N LEU A 200 -3.23 -1.26 -16.99
CA LEU A 200 -2.40 -1.89 -15.97
C LEU A 200 -2.42 -1.04 -14.70
N TYR A 201 -2.76 -1.67 -13.58
CA TYR A 201 -2.69 -1.10 -12.24
C TYR A 201 -1.58 -1.80 -11.46
N ASP A 202 -0.52 -1.06 -11.18
CA ASP A 202 0.60 -1.51 -10.36
C ASP A 202 0.40 -1.05 -8.92
N TYR A 203 0.44 -1.97 -7.98
CA TYR A 203 0.27 -1.74 -6.55
C TYR A 203 1.56 -2.14 -5.83
N GLU A 204 2.54 -1.23 -5.82
CA GLU A 204 3.81 -1.47 -5.13
C GLU A 204 3.65 -1.21 -3.62
N ALA A 205 3.97 -2.22 -2.81
CA ALA A 205 4.26 -2.05 -1.40
C ALA A 205 5.72 -1.61 -1.28
N THR A 206 5.97 -0.30 -1.28
CA THR A 206 7.36 0.17 -1.18
C THR A 206 7.93 -0.16 0.21
N ASN A 207 9.03 -0.91 0.28
CA ASN A 207 9.71 -1.30 1.55
C ASN A 207 10.07 -0.12 2.47
N ASN A 208 10.06 1.10 1.95
CA ASN A 208 10.41 2.31 2.70
C ASN A 208 9.19 3.11 3.20
N TYR A 209 7.97 2.69 2.87
CA TYR A 209 6.78 3.43 3.26
C TYR A 209 5.60 2.51 3.60
N PRO A 210 4.77 2.85 4.61
CA PRO A 210 3.58 2.08 4.97
C PRO A 210 2.41 2.26 3.99
N TYR A 211 2.64 2.76 2.77
CA TYR A 211 1.60 3.05 1.78
C TYR A 211 1.80 2.30 0.48
N TRP A 212 0.67 1.99 -0.17
CA TRP A 212 0.62 1.37 -1.50
C TRP A 212 0.69 2.46 -2.55
N GLN A 213 1.67 2.39 -3.45
CA GLN A 213 1.70 3.29 -4.61
C GLN A 213 0.84 2.67 -5.72
N LYS A 214 -0.19 3.41 -6.18
CA LYS A 214 -1.00 2.99 -7.33
C LYS A 214 -0.49 3.68 -8.59
N GLU A 215 0.09 2.90 -9.49
CA GLU A 215 0.42 3.37 -10.83
C GLU A 215 -0.61 2.85 -11.84
N ARG A 216 -1.16 3.76 -12.66
CA ARG A 216 -1.97 3.39 -13.82
C ARG A 216 -1.15 3.58 -15.09
N ARG A 217 -0.95 2.51 -15.85
CA ARG A 217 -0.41 2.52 -17.21
C ARG A 217 -1.52 2.15 -18.19
N GLU A 218 -1.68 2.93 -19.24
CA GLU A 218 -2.67 2.70 -20.29
C GLU A 218 -1.95 2.54 -21.63
N ILE A 219 -2.07 1.36 -22.23
CA ILE A 219 -1.48 1.04 -23.53
C ILE A 219 -2.63 0.88 -24.51
N LYS A 220 -2.66 1.74 -25.53
CA LYS A 220 -3.70 1.74 -26.54
C LYS A 220 -3.09 1.63 -27.92
N THR A 221 -3.44 0.58 -28.65
CA THR A 221 -3.03 0.41 -30.03
C THR A 221 -4.23 0.73 -30.93
N LYS A 222 -4.05 1.61 -31.91
CA LYS A 222 -5.08 1.97 -32.89
C LYS A 222 -4.53 1.85 -34.29
N GLU A 223 -5.40 1.55 -35.24
CA GLU A 223 -5.06 1.64 -36.65
C GLU A 223 -5.15 3.10 -37.11
N VAL A 224 -4.06 3.62 -37.68
CA VAL A 224 -3.97 4.95 -38.31
C VAL A 224 -3.38 4.73 -39.69
N ASP A 225 -4.12 5.08 -40.75
CA ASP A 225 -3.69 4.93 -42.15
C ASP A 225 -3.21 3.51 -42.51
N GLY A 226 -3.90 2.47 -42.00
CA GLY A 226 -3.56 1.06 -42.25
C GLY A 226 -2.36 0.54 -41.45
N LYS A 227 -1.84 1.30 -40.48
CA LYS A 227 -0.75 0.90 -39.58
C LYS A 227 -1.19 0.89 -38.13
N LEU A 228 -0.77 -0.11 -37.37
CA LEU A 228 -0.99 -0.14 -35.92
C LEU A 228 -0.02 0.84 -35.23
N VAL A 229 -0.57 1.79 -34.49
CA VAL A 229 0.14 2.77 -33.68
C VAL A 229 -0.18 2.54 -32.21
N THR A 230 0.84 2.23 -31.41
CA THR A 230 0.70 2.03 -29.95
C THR A 230 1.06 3.32 -29.20
N THR A 231 0.15 3.75 -28.33
CA THR A 231 0.32 4.88 -27.42
C THR A 231 0.38 4.38 -25.98
N ASN A 232 1.31 4.90 -25.18
CA ASN A 232 1.48 4.54 -23.78
C ASN A 232 1.32 5.79 -22.91
N GLN A 233 0.33 5.80 -22.02
CA GLN A 233 0.07 6.87 -21.07
C GLN A 233 0.30 6.37 -19.64
N ARG A 234 1.08 7.12 -18.86
CA ARG A 234 1.41 6.79 -17.46
C ARG A 234 0.82 7.85 -16.54
N LYS A 235 0.06 7.43 -15.53
CA LYS A 235 -0.45 8.30 -14.46
C LYS A 235 -0.19 7.67 -13.09
N ILE A 236 0.61 8.37 -12.27
CA ILE A 236 0.97 7.92 -10.92
C ILE A 236 0.05 8.63 -9.93
N TRP A 237 -0.63 7.87 -9.08
CA TRP A 237 -1.41 8.40 -7.97
C TRP A 237 -0.79 7.92 -6.67
N SER A 238 -0.26 8.85 -5.88
CA SER A 238 0.22 8.56 -4.52
C SER A 238 -0.62 9.36 -3.53
N GLN A 239 -1.59 8.68 -2.94
CA GLN A 239 -2.36 9.17 -1.81
C GLN A 239 -2.14 8.19 -0.66
N SER A 240 -1.93 8.71 0.55
CA SER A 240 -1.86 7.90 1.77
C SER A 240 -2.69 8.55 2.85
N ILE A 241 -3.45 7.75 3.59
CA ILE A 241 -4.13 8.18 4.83
C ILE A 241 -3.30 7.64 5.99
N SER A 242 -2.88 8.50 6.92
CA SER A 242 -2.16 8.11 8.14
C SER A 242 -2.92 8.51 9.39
N LEU A 243 -2.73 7.72 10.45
CA LEU A 243 -3.08 8.08 11.81
C LEU A 243 -1.80 8.56 12.49
N ASP A 244 -1.82 9.79 12.98
CA ASP A 244 -0.66 10.47 13.52
C ASP A 244 -0.84 10.69 15.03
N GLY A 245 0.17 10.33 15.82
CA GLY A 245 0.27 10.63 17.24
C GLY A 245 1.55 11.40 17.50
N GLY A 246 1.50 12.44 18.33
CA GLY A 246 2.69 13.25 18.60
C GLY A 246 2.69 13.90 19.97
N ILE A 247 3.88 14.03 20.54
CA ILE A 247 4.14 14.83 21.74
C ILE A 247 5.10 15.94 21.34
N GLY A 248 4.74 17.19 21.62
CA GLY A 248 5.57 18.35 21.32
C GLY A 248 5.83 19.16 22.58
N ILE A 249 7.05 19.66 22.72
CA ILE A 249 7.36 20.70 23.71
C ILE A 249 7.51 22.01 22.95
N ARG A 250 6.72 23.01 23.37
CA ARG A 250 6.77 24.37 22.85
C ARG A 250 7.29 25.28 23.94
N LYS A 251 8.32 26.05 23.62
CA LYS A 251 8.72 27.17 24.47
C LYS A 251 7.86 28.37 24.07
N GLY A 252 7.01 28.82 25.00
CA GLY A 252 6.07 29.92 24.78
C GLY A 252 6.59 31.25 25.31
N ASP A 253 5.94 32.31 24.84
CA ASP A 253 6.19 33.73 25.09
C ASP A 253 6.56 34.02 26.56
N THR A 254 7.67 34.72 26.76
CA THR A 254 8.06 35.30 28.04
C THR A 254 7.55 36.74 28.13
N PRO A 255 6.97 37.18 29.26
CA PRO A 255 6.72 38.61 29.47
C PRO A 255 7.98 39.44 29.25
N LYS A 256 7.82 40.67 28.75
CA LYS A 256 8.91 41.58 28.36
C LYS A 256 9.86 42.01 29.49
N ASP A 257 9.75 41.48 30.72
CA ASP A 257 10.60 41.90 31.84
C ASP A 257 11.94 41.14 31.82
N PRO A 258 13.07 41.75 31.42
CA PRO A 258 14.35 41.07 31.32
C PRO A 258 14.96 40.72 32.68
N ASN A 259 14.39 41.23 33.79
CA ASN A 259 14.97 41.09 35.13
C ASN A 259 14.36 39.95 35.95
N SER A 260 13.39 39.20 35.42
CA SER A 260 12.82 38.04 36.13
C SER A 260 13.69 36.78 35.93
N PRO A 261 14.27 36.22 37.01
CA PRO A 261 15.37 35.26 36.89
C PRO A 261 14.96 33.83 36.45
N LEU A 262 13.70 33.53 36.16
CA LEU A 262 13.25 32.20 35.71
C LEU A 262 12.04 32.28 34.75
N LEU A 263 12.21 32.90 33.58
CA LEU A 263 11.15 33.05 32.57
C LEU A 263 11.12 31.87 31.58
N GLN A 264 10.36 30.82 31.88
CA GLN A 264 10.05 29.78 30.89
C GLN A 264 8.59 29.34 31.00
N ASN A 265 7.72 30.02 30.25
CA ASN A 265 6.43 29.46 29.91
C ASN A 265 6.69 28.27 28.96
N SER A 266 6.23 27.09 29.35
CA SER A 266 6.37 25.89 28.52
C SER A 266 4.99 25.31 28.25
N THR A 267 4.81 24.78 27.06
CA THR A 267 3.60 24.07 26.68
C THR A 267 3.98 22.68 26.23
N LEU A 268 3.43 21.68 26.93
CA LEU A 268 3.43 20.31 26.47
C LEU A 268 2.16 20.09 25.66
N SER A 269 2.31 19.64 24.41
CA SER A 269 1.21 19.37 23.50
C SER A 269 1.12 17.88 23.22
N ILE A 270 -0.07 17.30 23.36
CA ILE A 270 -0.40 15.94 22.93
C ILE A 270 -1.33 16.05 21.73
N LYS A 271 -0.95 15.43 20.62
CA LYS A 271 -1.62 15.54 19.33
C LYS A 271 -2.08 14.18 18.83
N LEU A 272 -3.31 14.11 18.35
CA LEU A 272 -3.89 12.95 17.68
C LEU A 272 -4.53 13.43 16.38
N GLY A 273 -4.10 12.90 15.25
CA GLY A 273 -4.54 13.34 13.94
C GLY A 273 -4.81 12.19 12.99
N MET A 274 -5.61 12.50 11.98
CA MET A 274 -5.73 11.69 10.77
C MET A 274 -5.38 12.62 9.61
N SER A 275 -4.38 12.25 8.81
CA SER A 275 -3.93 13.08 7.70
C SER A 275 -3.91 12.31 6.39
N THR A 276 -4.04 13.04 5.29
CA THR A 276 -3.89 12.55 3.93
C THR A 276 -2.72 13.29 3.28
N TYR A 277 -1.85 12.54 2.61
CA TYR A 277 -0.73 13.09 1.86
C TYR A 277 -0.93 12.92 0.36
N PHE A 278 -0.57 13.96 -0.38
CA PHE A 278 -0.63 14.04 -1.84
C PHE A 278 0.76 14.42 -2.37
N LYS A 279 1.36 13.55 -3.19
CA LYS A 279 2.57 13.93 -3.94
C LYS A 279 2.16 14.78 -5.14
N LEU A 280 2.66 16.01 -5.21
CA LEU A 280 2.42 16.92 -6.32
C LEU A 280 3.48 16.76 -7.41
N SER A 281 4.72 16.45 -7.02
CA SER A 281 5.84 16.15 -7.93
C SER A 281 6.94 15.37 -7.20
N ASN A 282 8.07 15.13 -7.87
CA ASN A 282 9.23 14.46 -7.24
C ASN A 282 9.80 15.22 -6.04
N HIS A 283 9.62 16.54 -5.98
CA HIS A 283 10.17 17.39 -4.91
C HIS A 283 9.09 18.02 -4.04
N TRP A 284 7.81 17.91 -4.40
CA TRP A 284 6.73 18.59 -3.70
C TRP A 284 5.66 17.61 -3.22
N GLY A 285 5.24 17.79 -1.96
CA GLY A 285 4.13 17.07 -1.36
C GLY A 285 3.25 17.99 -0.53
N LEU A 286 1.98 17.67 -0.43
CA LEU A 286 0.99 18.38 0.37
C LEU A 286 0.34 17.39 1.34
N SER A 287 0.33 17.69 2.64
CA SER A 287 -0.48 16.95 3.61
C SER A 287 -1.56 17.83 4.21
N THR A 288 -2.72 17.25 4.48
CA THR A 288 -3.82 17.90 5.20
C THR A 288 -4.65 16.88 5.95
N GLY A 289 -5.42 17.30 6.96
CA GLY A 289 -6.20 16.36 7.74
C GLY A 289 -7.03 17.00 8.84
N ILE A 290 -7.36 16.19 9.85
CA ILE A 290 -8.01 16.61 11.08
C ILE A 290 -7.05 16.32 12.24
N LEU A 291 -6.84 17.29 13.11
CA LEU A 291 -5.94 17.20 14.25
C LEU A 291 -6.67 17.65 15.52
N TRP A 292 -6.71 16.76 16.50
CA TRP A 292 -7.02 17.11 17.87
C TRP A 292 -5.73 17.38 18.65
N ASN A 293 -5.70 18.46 19.41
CA ASN A 293 -4.53 18.87 20.17
C ASN A 293 -4.92 19.26 21.60
N HIS A 294 -4.31 18.62 22.59
CA HIS A 294 -4.40 18.97 24.00
C HIS A 294 -3.11 19.66 24.44
N ASN A 295 -3.20 20.88 24.97
CA ASN A 295 -2.04 21.61 25.46
C ASN A 295 -2.12 21.80 26.97
N ILE A 296 -0.98 21.54 27.62
CA ILE A 296 -0.71 21.80 29.04
C ILE A 296 0.34 22.90 29.10
N LYS A 297 -0.10 24.13 29.36
CA LYS A 297 0.76 25.31 29.50
C LYS A 297 1.05 25.56 30.97
N THR A 298 2.32 25.61 31.32
CA THR A 298 2.78 26.04 32.64
C THR A 298 3.19 27.50 32.56
N LEU A 299 2.64 28.32 33.44
CA LEU A 299 2.99 29.73 33.55
C LEU A 299 4.01 29.92 34.67
N SER A 300 5.09 30.65 34.38
CA SER A 300 6.11 30.99 35.38
C SER A 300 5.64 32.07 36.36
N HIS A 301 4.64 32.87 35.97
CA HIS A 301 4.09 33.95 36.79
C HIS A 301 2.87 33.51 37.56
N HIS A 302 2.74 34.05 38.78
CA HIS A 302 1.49 33.91 39.51
C HIS A 302 0.48 34.90 38.90
N VAL A 303 -0.59 34.36 38.37
CA VAL A 303 -1.67 35.08 37.71
C VAL A 303 -2.98 34.76 38.41
N LYS A 304 -3.78 35.79 38.63
CA LYS A 304 -5.19 35.71 39.03
C LYS A 304 -6.02 36.26 37.88
N TYR A 305 -7.20 35.70 37.68
CA TYR A 305 -8.18 36.27 36.76
C TYR A 305 -9.15 37.14 37.56
N GLU A 306 -9.12 38.44 37.30
CA GLU A 306 -9.91 39.43 38.02
C GLU A 306 -10.38 40.49 37.01
N ASP A 307 -11.63 40.93 37.11
CA ASP A 307 -12.24 41.93 36.22
C ASP A 307 -12.11 41.62 34.70
N ASN A 308 -12.14 40.34 34.34
CA ASN A 308 -11.89 39.83 32.98
C ASN A 308 -10.46 40.00 32.43
N GLU A 309 -9.50 40.29 33.30
CA GLU A 309 -8.09 40.39 32.95
C GLU A 309 -7.25 39.36 33.71
N LEU A 310 -6.20 38.85 33.08
CA LEU A 310 -5.14 38.10 33.77
C LEU A 310 -4.17 39.10 34.40
N VAL A 311 -4.23 39.22 35.72
CA VAL A 311 -3.38 40.10 36.51
C VAL A 311 -2.22 39.31 37.10
N VAL A 312 -0.99 39.81 36.91
CA VAL A 312 0.23 39.22 37.48
C VAL A 312 0.39 39.70 38.93
N ILE A 313 0.56 38.76 39.86
CA ILE A 313 0.68 38.98 41.30
C ILE A 313 2.00 38.43 41.85
N ASP A 314 3.11 38.75 41.17
CA ASP A 314 4.44 38.34 41.60
C ASP A 314 4.86 39.10 42.88
N GLY A 315 5.37 38.39 43.90
CA GLY A 315 5.98 38.99 45.09
C GLY A 315 5.16 38.96 46.39
N GLN A 316 4.03 38.26 46.45
CA GLN A 316 3.24 38.10 47.69
C GLN A 316 3.08 36.62 48.08
N GLY A 317 3.94 36.11 48.98
CA GLY A 317 3.74 34.82 49.65
C GLY A 317 3.95 33.55 48.79
N ILE A 318 3.50 32.40 49.33
CA ILE A 318 3.76 31.00 48.91
C ILE A 318 3.88 30.85 47.39
N PHE A 319 4.92 30.13 46.92
CA PHE A 319 5.06 29.78 45.50
C PHE A 319 3.80 29.06 45.00
N GLN A 320 3.06 29.70 44.10
CA GLN A 320 1.90 29.09 43.43
C GLN A 320 2.22 28.97 41.93
N ARG A 321 2.00 27.79 41.36
CA ARG A 321 2.20 27.52 39.93
C ARG A 321 0.86 27.43 39.24
N ASN A 322 0.70 28.19 38.16
CA ASN A 322 -0.49 28.14 37.32
C ASN A 322 -0.31 27.19 36.13
N ARG A 323 -1.36 26.41 35.86
CA ARG A 323 -1.49 25.56 34.68
C ARG A 323 -2.71 26.01 33.88
N LEU A 324 -2.51 26.23 32.59
CA LEU A 324 -3.55 26.45 31.61
C LEU A 324 -3.67 25.19 30.75
N LEU A 325 -4.85 24.60 30.73
CA LEU A 325 -5.20 23.50 29.85
C LEU A 325 -6.07 24.03 28.72
N ASN A 326 -5.83 23.59 27.49
CA ASN A 326 -6.77 23.82 26.40
C ASN A 326 -6.79 22.66 25.40
N HIS A 327 -7.88 22.57 24.65
CA HIS A 327 -8.09 21.57 23.62
C HIS A 327 -8.53 22.25 22.32
N TYR A 328 -7.92 21.87 21.21
CA TYR A 328 -8.27 22.34 19.89
C TYR A 328 -8.62 21.18 18.97
N LEU A 329 -9.55 21.43 18.05
CA LEU A 329 -9.77 20.61 16.86
C LEU A 329 -9.52 21.48 15.64
N GLY A 330 -8.67 21.03 14.73
CA GLY A 330 -8.26 21.84 13.60
C GLY A 330 -7.82 21.05 12.38
N VAL A 331 -7.49 21.82 11.35
CA VAL A 331 -7.02 21.34 10.06
C VAL A 331 -5.58 21.81 9.89
N PRO A 332 -4.60 20.91 10.01
CA PRO A 332 -3.25 21.19 9.55
C PRO A 332 -3.20 21.10 8.02
N VAL A 333 -2.40 21.97 7.41
CA VAL A 333 -2.01 21.93 5.99
C VAL A 333 -0.51 22.10 5.96
N THR A 334 0.22 21.16 5.37
CA THR A 334 1.68 21.22 5.27
C THR A 334 2.11 21.05 3.83
N LEU A 335 2.84 22.03 3.31
CA LEU A 335 3.51 21.93 2.01
C LEU A 335 4.97 21.56 2.24
N ASN A 336 5.39 20.40 1.75
CA ASN A 336 6.75 19.88 1.87
C ASN A 336 7.52 20.04 0.57
N TYR A 337 8.76 20.53 0.69
CA TYR A 337 9.79 20.46 -0.34
C TYR A 337 10.87 19.46 0.09
N TYR A 338 11.02 18.38 -0.66
CA TYR A 338 11.96 17.29 -0.36
C TYR A 338 13.34 17.55 -0.98
N LEU A 339 14.37 17.42 -0.15
CA LEU A 339 15.76 17.56 -0.57
C LEU A 339 16.30 16.21 -1.05
N GLY A 340 16.96 16.24 -2.22
CA GLY A 340 17.63 15.07 -2.79
C GLY A 340 16.70 13.97 -3.30
N LYS A 341 17.30 12.89 -3.83
CA LYS A 341 16.56 11.77 -4.43
C LYS A 341 15.89 10.85 -3.39
N ARG A 342 16.38 10.85 -2.15
CA ARG A 342 15.92 9.93 -1.09
C ARG A 342 14.80 10.49 -0.21
N GLN A 343 14.42 11.76 -0.37
CA GLN A 343 13.32 12.41 0.35
C GLN A 343 13.39 12.29 1.89
N THR A 344 14.58 12.06 2.46
CA THR A 344 14.80 11.88 3.91
C THR A 344 14.86 13.21 4.66
N GLU A 345 14.96 14.32 3.93
CA GLU A 345 15.03 15.67 4.45
C GLU A 345 13.99 16.54 3.73
N SER A 346 13.33 17.43 4.47
CA SER A 346 12.36 18.34 3.89
C SER A 346 12.33 19.69 4.58
N PHE A 347 12.06 20.72 3.78
CA PHE A 347 11.56 22.00 4.28
C PHE A 347 10.04 22.02 4.17
N SER A 348 9.35 22.44 5.22
CA SER A 348 7.90 22.49 5.22
C SER A 348 7.38 23.87 5.55
N LEU A 349 6.33 24.29 4.85
CA LEU A 349 5.48 25.39 5.25
C LEU A 349 4.21 24.81 5.87
N ASP A 350 4.01 25.07 7.16
CA ASP A 350 2.90 24.57 7.95
C ASP A 350 1.88 25.68 8.15
N PHE A 351 0.62 25.40 7.89
CA PHE A 351 -0.52 26.22 8.27
C PHE A 351 -1.47 25.39 9.13
N TYR A 352 -1.98 25.99 10.21
CA TYR A 352 -2.91 25.32 11.11
C TYR A 352 -4.05 26.27 11.49
N CYS A 353 -5.27 25.84 11.23
CA CYS A 353 -6.49 26.53 11.64
C CYS A 353 -7.30 25.62 12.57
N ALA A 354 -7.69 26.12 13.73
CA ALA A 354 -8.38 25.31 14.72
C ALA A 354 -9.38 26.06 15.58
N ARG A 355 -10.38 25.31 16.04
CA ARG A 355 -11.41 25.74 16.97
C ARG A 355 -11.08 25.28 18.39
N LEU A 356 -11.19 26.18 19.36
CA LEU A 356 -11.10 25.84 20.78
C LEU A 356 -12.34 25.02 21.19
N LEU A 357 -12.10 23.86 21.79
CA LEU A 357 -13.15 22.98 22.31
C LEU A 357 -13.38 23.17 23.82
N GLY A 358 -12.33 23.52 24.55
CA GLY A 358 -12.39 23.72 25.99
C GLY A 358 -11.08 24.26 26.53
N GLU A 359 -11.16 24.93 27.66
CA GLU A 359 -10.03 25.51 28.36
C GLU A 359 -10.24 25.42 29.87
N ARG A 360 -9.15 25.47 30.63
CA ARG A 360 -9.19 25.50 32.10
C ARG A 360 -7.93 26.15 32.65
N LEU A 361 -8.09 27.20 33.44
CA LEU A 361 -7.03 27.66 34.35
C LEU A 361 -7.08 26.85 35.64
N SER A 362 -5.93 26.50 36.19
CA SER A 362 -5.82 25.80 37.48
C SER A 362 -4.60 26.29 38.22
N THR A 363 -4.79 26.69 39.47
CA THR A 363 -3.72 27.14 40.36
C THR A 363 -3.33 25.99 41.28
N SER A 364 -2.03 25.73 41.41
CA SER A 364 -1.49 24.75 42.33
C SER A 364 -0.56 25.44 43.33
N ILE A 365 -0.71 25.14 44.61
CA ILE A 365 0.18 25.61 45.67
C ILE A 365 1.39 24.67 45.73
N ASP A 366 2.61 25.20 45.80
CA ASP A 366 3.84 24.40 45.79
C ASP A 366 3.87 23.39 46.97
N PRO A 367 4.02 22.08 46.72
CA PRO A 367 3.95 21.03 47.73
C PRO A 367 5.07 21.04 48.78
N THR A 368 6.04 21.96 48.72
CA THR A 368 7.09 22.05 49.75
C THR A 368 6.59 22.48 51.13
N GLN A 369 5.32 22.87 51.27
CA GLN A 369 4.66 23.11 52.58
C GLN A 369 3.61 22.03 52.88
N SER A 370 4.08 20.92 53.48
CA SER A 370 3.45 19.90 54.34
C SER A 370 1.94 19.58 54.37
N THR A 371 1.09 20.05 53.48
CA THR A 371 -0.29 19.56 53.34
C THR A 371 -0.49 19.09 51.91
N GLY A 372 -1.05 17.89 51.76
CA GLY A 372 -1.11 17.16 50.49
C GLY A 372 -1.60 18.01 49.32
N ILE A 373 -1.21 17.62 48.11
CA ILE A 373 -1.50 18.31 46.85
C ILE A 373 -3.02 18.54 46.72
N ALA A 374 -3.50 19.69 47.19
CA ALA A 374 -4.87 20.11 47.03
C ALA A 374 -4.96 20.93 45.74
N TRP A 375 -5.45 20.30 44.68
CA TRP A 375 -5.78 20.97 43.43
C TRP A 375 -7.09 21.76 43.61
N THR A 376 -7.03 22.98 44.11
CA THR A 376 -8.20 23.88 44.14
C THR A 376 -8.29 24.62 42.81
N GLY A 377 -8.83 23.95 41.79
CA GLY A 377 -8.95 24.53 40.45
C GLY A 377 -10.33 25.16 40.23
N GLU A 378 -10.46 26.48 40.38
CA GLU A 378 -11.59 27.22 39.82
C GLU A 378 -11.55 27.10 38.29
N SER A 379 -12.64 26.64 37.67
CA SER A 379 -12.74 26.55 36.20
C SER A 379 -13.05 27.92 35.62
N ILE A 380 -12.00 28.67 35.30
CA ILE A 380 -12.15 29.93 34.57
C ILE A 380 -12.11 29.61 33.09
N ASN A 381 -13.27 29.75 32.46
CA ASN A 381 -13.46 29.67 31.02
C ASN A 381 -13.39 31.09 30.43
N ASN A 382 -13.24 31.21 29.11
CA ASN A 382 -13.27 32.44 28.32
C ASN A 382 -11.94 33.23 28.22
N ILE A 383 -10.79 32.57 28.35
CA ILE A 383 -9.45 33.20 28.35
C ILE A 383 -8.87 33.28 26.92
N PHE A 384 -8.96 32.18 26.17
CA PHE A 384 -8.38 32.03 24.85
C PHE A 384 -9.29 32.54 23.73
N ASN A 385 -8.68 32.98 22.63
CA ASN A 385 -9.38 33.20 21.38
C ASN A 385 -10.05 31.89 20.94
N PRO A 386 -11.34 31.91 20.54
CA PRO A 386 -12.01 30.70 20.12
C PRO A 386 -11.44 30.09 18.83
N TRP A 387 -10.65 30.87 18.08
CA TRP A 387 -9.93 30.43 16.90
C TRP A 387 -8.42 30.54 17.10
N LYS A 388 -7.70 29.51 16.63
CA LYS A 388 -6.24 29.51 16.56
C LYS A 388 -5.82 29.41 15.10
N LEU A 389 -5.06 30.42 14.65
CA LEU A 389 -4.40 30.43 13.35
C LEU A 389 -2.90 30.48 13.57
N GLU A 390 -2.17 29.51 13.03
CA GLU A 390 -0.72 29.36 13.23
C GLU A 390 -0.06 29.07 11.88
N VAL A 391 1.05 29.75 11.60
CA VAL A 391 1.90 29.47 10.43
C VAL A 391 3.30 29.13 10.93
N GLY A 392 3.99 28.19 10.28
CA GLY A 392 5.34 27.82 10.66
C GLY A 392 6.18 27.32 9.50
N LEU A 393 7.49 27.37 9.72
CA LEU A 393 8.49 26.76 8.86
C LEU A 393 9.14 25.62 9.63
N SER A 394 9.19 24.45 9.00
CA SER A 394 9.83 23.26 9.57
C SER A 394 11.01 22.83 8.73
N PHE A 395 12.04 22.34 9.41
CA PHE A 395 13.04 21.47 8.81
C PHE A 395 12.89 20.10 9.44
N ASN A 396 12.59 19.09 8.63
CA ASN A 396 12.43 17.71 9.08
C ASN A 396 13.54 16.84 8.51
N THR A 397 14.09 15.96 9.35
CA THR A 397 15.09 14.98 8.94
C THR A 397 14.80 13.64 9.59
N GLN A 398 14.87 12.57 8.80
CA GLN A 398 14.74 11.20 9.32
C GLN A 398 16.08 10.62 9.79
N HIS A 399 17.19 11.36 9.66
CA HIS A 399 18.53 10.86 9.99
C HIS A 399 18.83 10.79 11.51
N LEU A 400 18.01 11.41 12.36
CA LEU A 400 18.33 11.58 13.79
C LEU A 400 17.61 10.60 14.74
N GLY A 401 16.95 9.55 14.25
CA GLY A 401 16.45 8.40 15.02
C GLY A 401 15.30 8.66 16.02
N PHE A 402 15.21 9.86 16.60
CA PHE A 402 14.21 10.24 17.62
C PHE A 402 13.67 11.68 17.46
N ILE A 403 14.34 12.52 16.67
CA ILE A 403 13.89 13.89 16.38
C ILE A 403 13.51 13.95 14.91
N HIS A 404 12.22 14.13 14.63
CA HIS A 404 11.66 14.21 13.29
C HIS A 404 11.82 15.60 12.67
N GLY A 405 12.00 16.66 13.48
CA GLY A 405 12.29 18.00 12.96
C GLY A 405 12.23 19.14 13.97
N ILE A 406 12.63 20.32 13.52
CA ILE A 406 12.49 21.59 14.25
C ILE A 406 11.52 22.48 13.48
N ARG A 407 10.57 23.07 14.18
CA ARG A 407 9.60 24.01 13.63
C ARG A 407 9.66 25.34 14.35
N VAL A 408 9.78 26.42 13.59
CA VAL A 408 9.58 27.79 14.07
C VAL A 408 8.19 28.22 13.60
N PHE A 409 7.36 28.72 14.51
CA PHE A 409 5.98 29.09 14.19
C PHE A 409 5.59 30.42 14.81
N THR A 410 4.56 31.04 14.24
CA THR A 410 3.89 32.20 14.82
C THR A 410 2.37 32.09 14.73
N ASN A 411 1.65 32.58 15.74
CA ASN A 411 0.21 32.74 15.62
C ASN A 411 -0.12 33.98 14.75
N LEU A 412 -1.07 33.84 13.85
CA LEU A 412 -1.64 34.93 13.04
C LEU A 412 -2.76 35.67 13.79
N LEU A 413 -3.41 35.01 14.75
CA LEU A 413 -4.35 35.62 15.68
C LEU A 413 -3.74 35.64 17.09
N PRO A 414 -4.03 36.68 17.92
CA PRO A 414 -3.68 36.65 19.32
C PRO A 414 -4.24 35.40 20.02
N GLU A 415 -3.41 34.74 20.83
CA GLU A 415 -3.80 33.52 21.55
C GLU A 415 -4.91 33.82 22.58
N TYR A 416 -4.85 34.98 23.22
CA TYR A 416 -5.81 35.45 24.23
C TYR A 416 -6.88 36.36 23.62
N LYS A 417 -8.05 36.45 24.26
CA LYS A 417 -9.07 37.41 23.86
C LYS A 417 -8.63 38.86 24.13
N PRO A 418 -9.11 39.84 23.34
CA PRO A 418 -8.92 41.25 23.65
C PRO A 418 -9.38 41.56 25.08
N GLY A 419 -8.58 42.31 25.84
CA GLY A 419 -8.83 42.64 27.25
C GLY A 419 -8.30 41.61 28.25
N VAL A 420 -8.10 40.35 27.87
CA VAL A 420 -7.63 39.32 28.83
C VAL A 420 -6.15 39.47 29.19
N THR A 421 -5.33 40.00 28.29
CA THR A 421 -3.91 40.26 28.53
C THR A 421 -3.47 41.57 27.89
N THR A 422 -2.56 42.31 28.52
CA THR A 422 -1.84 43.42 27.85
C THR A 422 -0.99 42.92 26.67
N ASP A 423 -0.65 43.79 25.70
CA ASP A 423 0.09 43.54 24.43
C ASP A 423 1.52 42.93 24.56
N LYS A 424 1.81 42.22 25.63
CA LYS A 424 3.14 41.77 26.06
C LYS A 424 3.46 40.32 25.68
N PHE A 425 2.53 39.56 25.10
CA PHE A 425 2.76 38.18 24.65
C PHE A 425 3.08 38.16 23.14
N ARG A 426 4.28 37.70 22.77
CA ARG A 426 4.76 37.63 21.38
C ARG A 426 4.65 36.21 20.84
N SER A 427 3.75 35.99 19.89
CA SER A 427 3.34 34.70 19.33
C SER A 427 4.38 33.80 18.65
N VAL A 428 5.69 34.04 18.75
CA VAL A 428 6.73 33.25 18.07
C VAL A 428 7.22 32.13 18.99
N GLY A 429 7.10 30.88 18.53
CA GLY A 429 7.51 29.69 19.27
C GLY A 429 8.44 28.79 18.46
N VAL A 430 9.15 27.92 19.19
CA VAL A 430 9.93 26.81 18.63
C VAL A 430 9.34 25.51 19.16
N GLU A 431 9.12 24.56 18.24
CA GLU A 431 8.59 23.24 18.52
C GLU A 431 9.58 22.17 18.02
N ILE A 432 9.95 21.25 18.92
CA ILE A 432 10.69 20.04 18.57
C ILE A 432 9.66 18.95 18.26
N LYS A 433 9.69 18.42 17.03
CA LYS A 433 8.84 17.32 16.59
C LYS A 433 9.57 16.01 16.90
N LEU A 434 9.01 15.23 17.83
CA LEU A 434 9.50 13.90 18.20
C LEU A 434 8.78 12.80 17.45
#